data_AF-A0A7Z7IYB5-F1
#
_entry.id   AF-A0A7Z7IYB5-F1
#
_cell.length_a   1.000
_cell.length_b   1.000
_cell.length_c   1.000
_cell.angle_alpha   90.00
_cell.angle_beta   90.00
_cell.angle_gamma   90.00
#
_symmetry.space_group_name_H-M   'P 1'
#
loop_
_entity.id
_entity.type
_entity.pdbx_description
1 polymer ?
#
loop_
_entity_poly.entity_id
_entity_poly.type
_entity_poly.pdbx_seq_one_letter_code
_entity_poly.pdbx_strand_id
1 'polypeptide(L)'
;MSRLQEDAEALLRTEAAPLCVADPPNGAGVDMFLVGGEIVYISEAKGSQSLRDRLLRKHVSGDDNHACQRAFKEQFLDQVLRREHIKANAYARWLEVL
;
A
#
# COMPACT_ATOMS: atom_id res chain seq x y z
N MET A 1 25.70 -9.02 -5.04
CA MET A 1 24.84 -7.87 -4.73
C MET A 1 24.61 -7.83 -3.23
N SER A 2 24.20 -6.70 -2.65
CA SER A 2 23.82 -6.69 -1.23
C SER A 2 22.39 -7.25 -1.09
N ARG A 3 22.08 -7.89 0.04
CA ARG A 3 20.74 -8.41 0.32
C ARG A 3 19.66 -7.34 0.23
N LEU A 4 19.97 -6.10 0.62
CA LEU A 4 19.08 -4.94 0.47
C LEU A 4 18.74 -4.64 -0.98
N GLN A 5 19.71 -4.77 -1.89
CA GLN A 5 19.47 -4.53 -3.32
C GLN A 5 18.58 -5.63 -3.91
N GLU A 6 18.80 -6.89 -3.50
CA GLU A 6 17.97 -8.02 -3.91
C GLU A 6 16.52 -7.86 -3.44
N ASP A 7 16.31 -7.47 -2.18
CA ASP A 7 14.97 -7.23 -1.63
C ASP A 7 14.26 -6.05 -2.32
N ALA A 8 14.99 -4.96 -2.59
CA ALA A 8 14.43 -3.81 -3.31
C ALA A 8 14.03 -4.19 -4.75
N GLU A 9 14.87 -4.94 -5.46
CA GLU A 9 14.55 -5.44 -6.79
C GLU A 9 13.38 -6.42 -6.77
N ALA A 10 13.30 -7.30 -5.77
CA ALA A 10 12.18 -8.21 -5.59
C ALA A 10 10.87 -7.43 -5.42
N LEU A 11 10.83 -6.44 -4.52
CA LEU A 11 9.66 -5.59 -4.31
C LEU A 11 9.25 -4.83 -5.57
N LEU A 12 10.21 -4.35 -6.35
CA LEU A 12 9.94 -3.62 -7.61
C LEU A 12 9.46 -4.53 -8.74
N ARG A 13 9.80 -5.82 -8.71
CA ARG A 13 9.38 -6.82 -9.72
C ARG A 13 8.08 -7.52 -9.37
N THR A 14 7.68 -7.53 -8.10
CA THR A 14 6.39 -8.09 -7.68
C THR A 14 5.25 -7.40 -8.44
N GLU A 15 4.34 -8.21 -9.00
CA GLU A 15 3.17 -7.69 -9.68
C GLU A 15 2.30 -6.89 -8.71
N ALA A 16 1.85 -5.72 -9.15
CA ALA A 16 1.00 -4.88 -8.32
C ALA A 16 -0.42 -5.45 -8.33
N ALA A 17 -0.97 -5.76 -7.17
CA ALA A 17 -2.36 -6.19 -7.03
C ALA A 17 -3.27 -4.97 -6.82
N PRO A 18 -4.45 -4.90 -7.47
CA PRO A 18 -5.44 -3.87 -7.13
C PRO A 18 -5.79 -3.97 -5.65
N LEU A 19 -5.85 -2.84 -4.95
CA LEU A 19 -6.01 -2.83 -3.49
C LEU A 19 -7.34 -3.46 -3.04
N CYS A 20 -8.38 -3.43 -3.88
CA CYS A 20 -9.68 -4.04 -3.60
C CYS A 20 -9.67 -5.58 -3.57
N VAL A 21 -8.66 -6.22 -4.15
CA VAL A 21 -8.48 -7.68 -4.19
C VAL A 21 -7.12 -8.13 -3.67
N ALA A 22 -6.35 -7.22 -3.06
CA ALA A 22 -5.03 -7.54 -2.52
C ALA A 22 -5.16 -8.53 -1.34
N ASP A 23 -4.31 -9.55 -1.34
CA ASP A 23 -4.28 -10.60 -0.32
C ASP A 23 -2.89 -10.76 0.33
N PRO A 24 -2.36 -9.70 0.97
CA PRO A 24 -1.04 -9.75 1.62
C PRO A 24 -1.02 -10.71 2.83
N PRO A 25 0.16 -11.25 3.20
CA PRO A 25 0.31 -12.14 4.34
C PRO A 25 0.12 -11.40 5.68
N ASN A 26 -0.11 -12.16 6.75
CA ASN A 26 -0.14 -11.66 8.13
C ASN A 26 1.26 -11.54 8.74
N GLY A 27 2.26 -11.17 7.92
CA GLY A 27 3.67 -11.08 8.30
C GLY A 27 4.19 -9.64 8.37
N ALA A 28 5.44 -9.52 8.79
CA ALA A 28 6.21 -8.27 8.71
C ALA A 28 6.78 -8.07 7.31
N GLY A 29 7.08 -6.83 6.95
CA GLY A 29 7.65 -6.55 5.63
C GLY A 29 7.50 -5.11 5.19
N VAL A 30 7.69 -4.89 3.90
CA VAL A 30 7.55 -3.58 3.27
C VAL A 30 6.41 -3.64 2.27
N ASP A 31 5.57 -2.62 2.26
CA ASP A 31 4.52 -2.42 1.29
C ASP A 31 4.70 -1.12 0.52
N MET A 32 4.23 -1.12 -0.72
CA MET A 32 4.31 -0.01 -1.65
C MET A 32 2.94 0.18 -2.29
N PHE A 33 2.49 1.43 -2.31
CA PHE A 33 1.23 1.84 -2.88
C PHE A 33 1.49 2.57 -4.20
N LEU A 34 0.73 2.21 -5.23
CA LEU A 34 0.88 2.73 -6.59
C LEU A 34 -0.46 3.25 -7.11
N VAL A 35 -0.41 4.39 -7.81
CA VAL A 35 -1.57 4.94 -8.53
C VAL A 35 -1.11 5.38 -9.91
N GLY A 36 -1.77 4.88 -10.95
CA GLY A 36 -1.34 5.13 -12.34
C GLY A 36 0.07 4.59 -12.65
N GLY A 37 0.56 3.60 -11.89
CA GLY A 37 1.93 3.07 -12.01
C GLY A 37 2.99 3.84 -11.23
N GLU A 38 2.66 5.02 -10.69
CA GLU A 38 3.57 5.84 -9.89
C GLU A 38 3.55 5.42 -8.42
N ILE A 39 4.72 5.42 -7.77
CA ILE A 39 4.86 5.11 -6.36
C ILE A 39 4.42 6.33 -5.54
N VAL A 40 3.32 6.21 -4.81
CA VAL A 40 2.76 7.31 -4.01
C VAL A 40 3.11 7.18 -2.53
N TYR A 41 3.37 5.96 -2.05
CA TYR A 41 3.69 5.71 -0.65
C TYR A 41 4.42 4.39 -0.46
N ILE A 42 5.32 4.34 0.52
CA ILE A 42 6.00 3.12 0.97
C ILE A 42 5.89 3.07 2.50
N SER A 43 5.55 1.91 3.04
CA SER A 43 5.55 1.68 4.49
C SER A 43 6.15 0.35 4.91
N GLU A 44 6.49 0.28 6.18
CA GLU A 44 6.95 -0.92 6.86
C GLU A 44 5.85 -1.45 7.79
N ALA A 45 5.58 -2.74 7.69
CA ALA A 45 4.80 -3.54 8.61
C ALA A 45 5.73 -4.25 9.59
N LYS A 46 5.58 -3.98 10.89
CA LYS A 46 6.36 -4.60 11.97
C LYS A 46 5.56 -4.69 13.26
N GLY A 47 5.96 -5.61 14.14
CA GLY A 47 5.33 -5.80 15.44
C GLY A 47 3.90 -6.34 15.31
N SER A 48 2.94 -5.67 15.95
CA SER A 48 1.53 -6.11 15.99
C SER A 48 0.71 -5.74 14.76
N GLN A 49 1.30 -5.06 13.76
CA GLN A 49 0.60 -4.62 12.55
C GLN A 49 1.23 -5.28 11.33
N SER A 50 0.51 -6.27 10.79
CA SER A 50 0.93 -7.03 9.62
C SER A 50 0.80 -6.23 8.32
N LEU A 51 1.41 -6.75 7.24
CA LEU A 51 1.21 -6.23 5.88
C LEU A 51 -0.29 -6.14 5.52
N ARG A 52 -1.07 -7.15 5.90
CA ARG A 52 -2.54 -7.14 5.74
C ARG A 52 -3.22 -6.00 6.50
N ASP A 53 -2.83 -5.75 7.75
CA ASP A 53 -3.41 -4.65 8.53
C ASP A 53 -3.07 -3.29 7.93
N ARG A 54 -1.83 -3.11 7.45
CA ARG A 54 -1.40 -1.86 6.80
C ARG A 54 -2.18 -1.62 5.52
N LEU A 55 -2.16 -2.57 4.59
CA LEU A 55 -2.75 -2.39 3.27
C LEU A 55 -4.28 -2.31 3.30
N LEU A 56 -4.95 -3.27 3.95
CA LEU A 56 -6.41 -3.39 3.83
C LEU A 56 -7.16 -2.56 4.87
N ARG A 57 -6.70 -2.55 6.14
CA ARG A 57 -7.41 -1.80 7.20
C ARG A 57 -7.10 -0.32 7.15
N LYS A 58 -5.83 0.06 6.97
CA LYS A 58 -5.46 1.49 7.02
C LYS A 58 -5.70 2.22 5.70
N HIS A 59 -5.29 1.67 4.56
CA HIS A 59 -5.32 2.47 3.33
C HIS A 59 -6.70 2.52 2.67
N VAL A 60 -7.48 1.44 2.73
CA VAL A 60 -8.85 1.41 2.17
C VAL A 60 -9.89 1.98 3.13
N SER A 61 -9.78 1.63 4.42
CA SER A 61 -10.84 1.87 5.42
C SER A 61 -10.50 2.98 6.42
N GLY A 62 -9.33 3.61 6.27
CA GLY A 62 -8.79 4.61 7.19
C GLY A 62 -9.47 5.97 7.18
N ASP A 63 -9.04 6.81 8.11
CA ASP A 63 -9.44 8.22 8.19
C ASP A 63 -8.51 9.13 7.38
N ASP A 64 -8.83 10.43 7.35
CA ASP A 64 -8.11 11.46 6.59
C ASP A 64 -6.64 11.60 6.95
N ASN A 65 -6.22 11.12 8.12
CA ASN A 65 -4.83 11.21 8.54
C ASN A 65 -3.99 10.08 7.95
N HIS A 66 -4.57 9.16 7.18
CA HIS A 66 -3.82 8.09 6.54
C HIS A 66 -3.19 8.54 5.22
N ALA A 67 -1.99 8.04 4.91
CA ALA A 67 -1.16 8.53 3.81
C ALA A 67 -1.88 8.58 2.45
N CYS A 68 -2.60 7.52 2.08
CA CYS A 68 -3.38 7.49 0.83
C CYS A 68 -4.54 8.49 0.83
N GLN A 69 -5.23 8.65 1.96
CA GLN A 69 -6.30 9.64 2.08
C GLN A 69 -5.75 11.06 1.96
N ARG A 70 -4.57 11.35 2.53
CA ARG A 70 -3.89 12.64 2.37
C ARG A 70 -3.44 12.89 0.93
N ALA A 71 -2.88 11.88 0.26
CA ALA A 71 -2.39 12.00 -1.11
C ALA A 71 -3.48 12.43 -2.11
N PHE A 72 -4.74 12.07 -1.84
CA PHE A 72 -5.89 12.40 -2.68
C PHE A 72 -6.81 13.48 -2.11
N LYS A 73 -6.45 14.07 -0.96
CA LYS A 73 -7.35 14.98 -0.23
C LYS A 73 -7.66 16.25 -1.01
N GLU A 74 -6.70 16.79 -1.75
CA GLU A 74 -6.87 18.01 -2.55
C GLU A 74 -7.72 17.77 -3.80
N GLN A 75 -7.67 16.56 -4.37
CA GLN A 75 -8.40 16.20 -5.59
C GLN A 75 -9.83 15.74 -5.28
N PHE A 76 -10.01 15.04 -4.16
CA PHE A 76 -11.29 14.49 -3.73
C PHE A 76 -11.58 14.96 -2.30
N LEU A 77 -12.23 16.12 -2.16
CA LEU A 77 -12.56 16.71 -0.87
C LEU A 77 -13.53 15.82 -0.08
N ASP A 78 -14.49 15.21 -0.79
CA ASP A 78 -15.40 14.22 -0.24
C ASP A 78 -14.67 12.90 0.04
N GLN A 79 -14.77 12.43 1.28
CA GLN A 79 -14.06 11.22 1.75
C GLN A 79 -14.60 9.95 1.09
N VAL A 80 -15.89 9.88 0.77
CA VAL A 80 -16.50 8.70 0.14
C VAL A 80 -15.98 8.59 -1.29
N LEU A 81 -16.05 9.68 -2.07
CA LEU A 81 -15.51 9.71 -3.44
C LEU A 81 -14.01 9.41 -3.48
N ARG A 82 -13.26 9.92 -2.49
CA ARG A 82 -11.83 9.62 -2.35
C ARG A 82 -11.57 8.13 -2.12
N ARG A 83 -12.34 7.49 -1.24
CA ARG A 83 -12.23 6.05 -0.98
C ARG A 83 -12.58 5.22 -2.21
N GLU A 84 -13.61 5.61 -2.95
CA GLU A 84 -13.98 4.94 -4.20
C GLU A 84 -12.86 5.07 -5.24
N HIS A 85 -12.29 6.27 -5.38
CA HIS A 85 -11.16 6.50 -6.27
C HIS A 85 -9.96 5.62 -5.91
N ILE A 86 -9.58 5.59 -4.63
CA ILE A 86 -8.48 4.76 -4.12
C ILE A 86 -8.75 3.28 -4.41
N LYS A 87 -9.96 2.77 -4.14
CA LYS A 87 -10.30 1.36 -4.39
C LYS A 87 -10.22 0.98 -5.86
N ALA A 88 -10.60 1.90 -6.76
CA ALA A 88 -10.66 1.65 -8.19
C ALA A 88 -9.30 1.80 -8.89
N ASN A 89 -8.46 2.71 -8.42
CA ASN A 89 -7.26 3.14 -9.16
C ASN A 89 -5.94 2.79 -8.47
N ALA A 90 -6.00 2.32 -7.23
CA ALA A 90 -4.81 2.06 -6.47
C ALA A 90 -4.45 0.59 -6.34
N TYR A 91 -3.14 0.38 -6.39
CA TYR A 91 -2.51 -0.92 -6.41
C TYR A 91 -1.50 -1.00 -5.27
N ALA A 92 -1.19 -2.21 -4.86
CA ALA A 92 -0.19 -2.47 -3.85
C ALA A 92 0.80 -3.53 -4.33
N ARG A 93 2.05 -3.36 -3.92
CA ARG A 93 3.07 -4.40 -3.89
C ARG A 93 3.51 -4.59 -2.45
N TRP A 94 3.96 -5.78 -2.13
CA TRP A 94 4.53 -6.06 -0.82
C TRP A 94 5.64 -7.09 -0.95
N LEU A 95 6.53 -7.05 0.03
CA LEU A 95 7.55 -8.04 0.25
C LEU A 95 7.53 -8.40 1.73
N GLU A 96 7.31 -9.66 2.02
CA GLU A 96 7.48 -10.19 3.37
C GLU A 96 8.97 -10.27 3.69
N VAL A 97 9.37 -9.72 4.84
CA VAL A 97 10.76 -9.70 5.30
C VAL A 97 10.81 -10.43 6.64
N LEU A 98 11.58 -11.52 6.68
CA LEU A 98 11.78 -12.38 7.85
C LEU A 98 13.01 -11.94 8.66
#